data_AF-A0A0D3QM37-F1
#
_entry.id   AF-A0A0D3QM37-F1
#
_cell.length_a   1.000
_cell.length_b   1.000
_cell.length_c   1.000
_cell.angle_alpha   90.00
_cell.angle_beta   90.00
_cell.angle_gamma   90.00
#
_symmetry.space_group_name_H-M   'P 1'
#
loop_
_entity.id
_entity.type
_entity.pdbx_description
1 polymer ?
#
loop_
_entity_poly.entity_id
_entity_poly.type
_entity_poly.pdbx_seq_one_letter_code
_entity_poly.pdbx_strand_id
1 'polypeptide(L)'
;MGRVKHFPRPSKPAASNNHEKKKRRSKPGTKAVREIRKFQKDVKLLIPYAPFVRCVREITNQFSSLVTRWTPEALVSLQEAAEDDLIRMFEAGVLCAHHARRITLMKKDIELTRRLTGIGRPW
;
A
#
# COMPACT_ATOMS: atom_id res chain seq x y z
N MET A 1 -39.89 -72.63 18.64
CA MET A 1 -39.59 -71.29 19.21
C MET A 1 -38.21 -70.83 18.73
N GLY A 2 -38.17 -70.07 17.63
CA GLY A 2 -36.93 -69.51 17.07
C GLY A 2 -36.90 -67.99 17.29
N ARG A 3 -35.94 -67.51 18.08
CA ARG A 3 -35.80 -66.12 18.51
C ARG A 3 -35.34 -65.24 17.34
N VAL A 4 -36.21 -64.39 16.81
CA VAL A 4 -35.86 -63.37 15.80
C VAL A 4 -34.89 -62.36 16.40
N LYS A 5 -33.68 -62.24 15.82
CA LYS A 5 -32.68 -61.24 16.19
C LYS A 5 -33.03 -59.91 15.51
N HIS A 6 -33.44 -58.90 16.27
CA HIS A 6 -33.54 -57.53 15.77
C HIS A 6 -32.14 -56.92 15.65
N PHE A 7 -31.72 -56.59 14.43
CA PHE A 7 -30.56 -55.74 14.18
C PHE A 7 -31.00 -54.27 14.18
N PRO A 8 -30.32 -53.37 14.92
CA PRO A 8 -30.64 -51.96 14.90
C PRO A 8 -30.32 -51.36 13.54
N ARG A 9 -31.25 -50.60 12.99
CA ARG A 9 -31.08 -49.86 11.73
C ARG A 9 -29.96 -48.83 11.91
N PRO A 10 -28.90 -48.80 11.08
CA PRO A 10 -27.90 -47.76 11.19
C PRO A 10 -28.57 -46.40 10.91
N SER A 11 -28.50 -45.51 11.89
CA SER A 11 -28.88 -44.11 11.73
C SER A 11 -27.96 -43.51 10.67
N LYS A 12 -28.52 -43.05 9.55
CA LYS A 12 -27.79 -42.25 8.55
C LYS A 12 -27.09 -41.11 9.31
N PRO A 13 -25.77 -40.89 9.18
CA PRO A 13 -25.16 -39.69 9.71
C PRO A 13 -25.84 -38.51 9.02
N ALA A 14 -26.34 -37.56 9.82
CA ALA A 14 -26.86 -36.30 9.31
C ALA A 14 -25.77 -35.69 8.43
N ALA A 15 -26.08 -35.40 7.16
CA ALA A 15 -25.18 -34.71 6.27
C ALA A 15 -24.79 -33.39 6.92
N SER A 16 -23.56 -33.29 7.43
CA SER A 16 -22.98 -32.02 7.82
C SER A 16 -22.87 -31.18 6.56
N ASN A 17 -23.85 -30.31 6.33
CA ASN A 17 -23.81 -29.28 5.29
C ASN A 17 -22.67 -28.31 5.64
N ASN A 18 -21.44 -28.73 5.35
CA ASN A 18 -20.25 -27.91 5.44
C ASN A 18 -20.26 -26.98 4.23
N HIS A 19 -21.19 -26.03 4.21
CA HIS A 19 -21.15 -24.93 3.27
C HIS A 19 -19.97 -24.04 3.66
N GLU A 20 -18.80 -24.32 3.10
CA GLU A 20 -17.67 -23.40 3.14
C GLU A 20 -18.16 -22.03 2.65
N LYS A 21 -18.24 -21.06 3.58
CA LYS A 21 -18.68 -19.70 3.26
C LYS A 21 -17.75 -19.14 2.19
N LYS A 22 -18.26 -18.99 0.96
CA LYS A 22 -17.51 -18.37 -0.15
C LYS A 22 -16.89 -17.05 0.32
N LYS A 23 -15.57 -16.92 0.18
CA LYS A 23 -14.84 -15.69 0.50
C LYS A 23 -15.43 -14.53 -0.31
N ARG A 24 -16.14 -13.62 0.37
CA ARG A 24 -16.78 -12.46 -0.29
C ARG A 24 -15.71 -11.47 -0.74
N ARG A 25 -15.68 -11.17 -2.04
CA ARG A 25 -14.80 -10.12 -2.61
C ARG A 25 -15.38 -8.74 -2.29
N SER A 26 -14.53 -7.83 -1.82
CA SER A 26 -14.91 -6.42 -1.65
C SER A 26 -15.18 -5.76 -3.01
N LYS A 27 -16.13 -4.83 -3.07
CA LYS A 27 -16.38 -4.04 -4.28
C LYS A 27 -15.11 -3.24 -4.66
N PRO A 28 -14.85 -3.01 -5.96
CA PRO A 28 -13.78 -2.13 -6.41
C PRO A 28 -13.82 -0.77 -5.68
N GLY A 29 -12.66 -0.21 -5.34
CA GLY A 29 -12.54 1.03 -4.57
C GLY A 29 -12.75 0.92 -3.06
N THR A 30 -13.50 -0.08 -2.56
CA THR A 30 -13.78 -0.20 -1.11
C THR A 30 -12.52 -0.41 -0.27
N LYS A 31 -11.58 -1.22 -0.76
CA LYS A 31 -10.30 -1.43 -0.07
C LYS A 31 -9.41 -0.19 -0.13
N ALA A 32 -9.33 0.45 -1.30
CA ALA A 32 -8.53 1.66 -1.49
C ALA A 32 -8.99 2.81 -0.57
N VAL A 33 -10.29 3.07 -0.46
CA VAL A 33 -10.83 4.10 0.46
C VAL A 33 -10.50 3.77 1.93
N ARG A 34 -10.53 2.50 2.30
CA ARG A 34 -10.14 2.06 3.65
C ARG A 34 -8.65 2.30 3.91
N GLU A 35 -7.80 1.99 2.93
CA GLU A 35 -6.36 2.20 3.02
C GLU A 35 -6.02 3.69 3.10
N ILE A 36 -6.65 4.55 2.29
CA ILE A 36 -6.49 6.01 2.35
C ILE A 36 -6.81 6.52 3.76
N ARG A 37 -7.97 6.15 4.32
CA ARG A 37 -8.35 6.56 5.69
C ARG A 37 -7.39 6.06 6.76
N LYS A 38 -6.83 4.84 6.59
CA LYS A 38 -5.85 4.27 7.50
C LYS A 38 -4.54 5.07 7.45
N PHE A 39 -4.02 5.33 6.26
CA PHE A 39 -2.75 6.03 6.09
C PHE A 39 -2.84 7.53 6.40
N GLN A 40 -4.00 8.15 6.27
CA GLN A 40 -4.22 9.53 6.72
C GLN A 40 -4.31 9.67 8.25
N LYS A 41 -4.59 8.57 8.97
CA LYS A 41 -4.68 8.57 10.43
C LYS A 41 -3.33 8.32 11.11
N ASP A 42 -2.48 7.52 10.48
CA ASP A 42 -1.19 7.09 11.01
C ASP A 42 -0.06 7.93 10.37
N VAL A 43 0.99 8.27 11.13
CA VAL A 43 2.14 9.07 10.64
C VAL A 43 3.40 8.19 10.49
N LYS A 44 3.21 6.92 10.15
CA LYS A 44 4.32 5.96 10.01
C LYS A 44 4.89 6.00 8.59
N LEU A 45 6.22 5.91 8.49
CA LEU A 45 6.93 5.79 7.23
C LEU A 45 6.45 4.54 6.46
N LEU A 46 6.22 4.72 5.16
CA LEU A 46 5.66 3.70 4.27
C LEU A 46 6.72 3.04 3.39
N ILE A 47 7.82 3.75 3.11
CA ILE A 47 8.93 3.20 2.33
C ILE A 47 9.74 2.27 3.25
N PRO A 48 10.06 1.03 2.84
CA PRO A 48 10.91 0.18 3.65
C PRO A 48 12.31 0.80 3.83
N TYR A 49 12.79 0.87 5.07
CA TYR A 49 14.04 1.56 5.41
C TYR A 49 15.27 1.00 4.66
N ALA A 50 15.44 -0.33 4.60
CA ALA A 50 16.60 -0.95 3.99
C ALA A 50 16.82 -0.59 2.49
N PRO A 51 15.80 -0.69 1.60
CA PRO A 51 15.95 -0.22 0.22
C PRO A 51 16.12 1.30 0.12
N PHE A 52 15.50 2.10 1.00
CA PHE A 52 15.70 3.55 1.02
C PHE A 52 17.17 3.90 1.29
N VAL A 53 17.78 3.29 2.32
CA VAL A 53 19.19 3.50 2.65
C VAL A 53 20.12 3.07 1.51
N ARG A 54 19.80 1.97 0.80
CA ARG A 54 20.58 1.58 -0.39
C ARG A 54 20.52 2.64 -1.48
N CYS A 55 19.34 3.19 -1.76
CA CYS A 55 19.16 4.26 -2.73
C CYS A 55 19.93 5.54 -2.34
N VAL A 56 19.86 5.95 -1.06
CA VAL A 56 20.62 7.11 -0.56
C VAL A 56 22.12 6.91 -0.77
N ARG A 57 22.66 5.72 -0.46
CA ARG A 57 24.08 5.40 -0.66
C ARG A 57 24.48 5.36 -2.13
N GLU A 58 23.63 4.81 -2.99
CA GLU A 58 23.85 4.80 -4.43
C GLU A 58 23.96 6.22 -4.98
N ILE A 59 23.02 7.10 -4.63
CA ILE A 59 23.04 8.51 -5.01
C ILE A 59 24.28 9.19 -4.43
N THR A 60 24.59 9.00 -3.14
CA THR A 60 25.77 9.61 -2.49
C THR A 60 27.05 9.27 -3.25
N ASN A 61 27.24 8.01 -3.61
CA ASN A 61 28.42 7.54 -4.33
C ASN A 61 28.54 8.13 -5.75
N GLN A 62 27.43 8.52 -6.38
CA GLN A 62 27.44 9.21 -7.69
C GLN A 62 27.96 10.65 -7.58
N PHE A 63 27.73 11.33 -6.45
CA PHE A 63 28.11 12.73 -6.26
C PHE A 63 29.41 12.93 -5.48
N SER A 64 29.72 12.06 -4.53
CA SER A 64 30.92 12.15 -3.70
C SER A 64 31.36 10.78 -3.20
N SER A 65 32.59 10.39 -3.56
CA SER A 65 33.23 9.17 -3.04
C SER A 65 33.81 9.34 -1.63
N LEU A 66 33.90 10.58 -1.13
CA LEU A 66 34.46 10.90 0.20
C LEU A 66 33.45 10.63 1.33
N VAL A 67 32.15 10.72 1.03
CA VAL A 67 31.08 10.52 2.02
C VAL A 67 30.76 9.03 2.12
N THR A 68 31.39 8.35 3.07
CA THR A 68 31.25 6.89 3.26
C THR A 68 30.29 6.50 4.39
N ARG A 69 30.11 7.39 5.37
CA ARG A 69 29.33 7.16 6.59
C ARG A 69 28.12 8.09 6.64
N TRP A 70 27.00 7.52 7.06
CA TRP A 70 25.74 8.21 7.31
C TRP A 70 25.33 7.96 8.76
N THR A 71 24.90 9.00 9.46
CA THR A 71 24.28 8.83 10.77
C THR A 71 22.87 8.26 10.62
N PRO A 72 22.39 7.43 11.57
CA PRO A 72 21.03 6.92 11.53
C PRO A 72 19.97 8.02 11.46
N GLU A 73 20.15 9.10 12.21
CA GLU A 73 19.22 10.22 12.30
C GLU A 73 19.12 10.99 10.97
N ALA A 74 20.24 11.14 10.24
CA ALA A 74 20.24 11.76 8.93
C ALA A 74 19.47 10.92 7.91
N LEU A 75 19.61 9.58 7.95
CA LEU A 75 18.89 8.68 7.05
C LEU A 75 17.38 8.73 7.29
N VAL A 76 16.95 8.77 8.55
CA VAL A 76 15.53 8.93 8.91
C VAL A 76 15.00 10.29 8.45
N SER A 77 15.75 11.37 8.71
CA SER A 77 15.35 12.73 8.30
C SER A 77 15.19 12.85 6.77
N LEU A 78 16.10 12.23 6.01
CA LEU A 78 15.99 12.15 4.56
C LEU A 78 14.76 11.37 4.12
N GLN A 79 14.43 10.28 4.82
CA GLN A 79 13.26 9.48 4.50
C GLN A 79 11.96 10.24 4.78
N GLU A 80 11.87 10.92 5.92
CA GLU A 80 10.73 11.76 6.26
C GLU A 80 10.51 12.85 5.22
N ALA A 81 11.56 13.59 4.85
CA ALA A 81 11.48 14.63 3.83
C ALA A 81 11.09 14.08 2.45
N ALA A 82 11.63 12.92 2.06
CA ALA A 82 11.30 12.29 0.79
C ALA A 82 9.84 11.81 0.73
N GLU A 83 9.32 11.20 1.80
CA GLU A 83 7.93 10.76 1.85
C GLU A 83 6.95 11.95 1.88
N ASP A 84 7.26 13.01 2.63
CA ASP A 84 6.47 14.24 2.67
C ASP A 84 6.39 14.93 1.29
N ASP A 85 7.52 15.03 0.56
CA ASP A 85 7.53 15.59 -0.80
C ASP A 85 6.68 14.76 -1.77
N LEU A 86 6.78 13.42 -1.70
CA LEU A 86 5.95 12.53 -2.50
C LEU A 86 4.46 12.67 -2.18
N ILE A 87 4.09 12.76 -0.90
CA ILE A 87 2.70 12.97 -0.46
C ILE A 87 2.16 14.28 -1.04
N ARG A 88 2.87 15.39 -0.88
CA ARG A 88 2.46 16.69 -1.46
C ARG A 88 2.30 16.63 -2.98
N MET A 89 3.21 15.95 -3.67
CA MET A 89 3.13 15.76 -5.11
C MET A 89 1.91 14.91 -5.52
N PHE A 90 1.56 13.87 -4.75
CA PHE A 90 0.38 13.05 -4.99
C PHE A 90 -0.92 13.80 -4.71
N GLU A 91 -0.99 14.60 -3.64
CA GLU A 91 -2.16 15.41 -3.31
C GLU A 91 -2.51 16.38 -4.44
N ALA A 92 -1.53 17.16 -4.89
CA ALA A 92 -1.72 18.08 -6.01
C ALA A 92 -1.98 17.34 -7.34
N GLY A 93 -1.34 16.19 -7.55
CA GLY A 93 -1.60 15.33 -8.71
C GLY A 93 -3.04 14.81 -8.76
N VAL A 94 -3.61 14.44 -7.62
CA VAL A 94 -5.01 13.99 -7.51
C VAL A 94 -5.98 15.12 -7.85
N LEU A 95 -5.70 16.36 -7.43
CA LEU A 95 -6.49 17.53 -7.83
C LEU A 95 -6.45 17.74 -9.35
N CYS A 96 -5.29 17.57 -9.99
CA CYS A 96 -5.16 17.65 -11.44
C CYS A 96 -5.96 16.54 -12.16
N ALA A 97 -5.92 15.32 -11.64
CA ALA A 97 -6.70 14.22 -12.19
C ALA A 97 -8.21 14.49 -12.08
N HIS A 98 -8.66 15.01 -10.93
CA HIS A 98 -10.06 15.36 -10.69
C HIS A 98 -10.54 16.50 -11.60
N HIS A 99 -9.71 17.53 -11.79
CA HIS A 99 -9.98 18.61 -12.74
C HIS A 99 -10.22 18.08 -14.16
N ALA A 100 -9.50 17.03 -14.56
CA ALA A 100 -9.69 16.32 -15.82
C ALA A 100 -10.81 15.25 -15.81
N ARG A 101 -11.73 15.28 -14.82
CA ARG A 101 -12.84 14.33 -14.64
C ARG A 101 -12.41 12.86 -14.54
N ARG A 102 -11.23 12.59 -13.97
CA ARG A 102 -10.71 11.24 -13.70
C ARG A 102 -10.48 11.03 -12.22
N ILE A 103 -10.47 9.75 -11.82
CA ILE A 103 -10.10 9.31 -10.46
C ILE A 103 -8.70 8.69 -10.46
N THR A 104 -8.30 8.03 -11.56
CA THR A 104 -6.97 7.43 -11.70
C THR A 104 -5.94 8.50 -12.02
N LEU A 105 -4.94 8.61 -11.15
CA LEU A 105 -3.77 9.44 -11.35
C LEU A 105 -2.89 8.92 -12.51
N MET A 106 -2.39 9.83 -13.33
CA MET A 106 -1.54 9.53 -14.48
C MET A 106 -0.26 10.36 -14.46
N LYS A 107 0.75 9.96 -15.23
CA LYS A 107 2.03 10.67 -15.37
C LYS A 107 1.85 12.16 -15.70
N LYS A 108 0.93 12.48 -16.62
CA LYS A 108 0.62 13.87 -17.02
C LYS A 108 0.11 14.74 -15.87
N ASP A 109 -0.55 14.15 -14.87
CA ASP A 109 -1.06 14.87 -13.70
C ASP A 109 0.10 15.27 -12.78
N ILE A 110 1.09 14.38 -12.62
CA ILE A 110 2.33 14.66 -11.90
C ILE A 110 3.18 15.68 -12.65
N GLU A 111 3.35 15.52 -13.97
CA GLU A 111 4.10 16.47 -14.80
C GLU A 111 3.48 17.88 -14.74
N LEU A 112 2.14 17.98 -14.80
CA LEU A 112 1.42 19.25 -14.62
C LEU A 112 1.64 19.82 -13.21
N THR A 113 1.55 18.98 -12.17
CA THR A 113 1.80 19.38 -10.78
C THR A 113 3.18 19.99 -10.63
N ARG A 114 4.24 19.31 -11.09
CA ARG A 114 5.63 19.82 -11.03
C ARG A 114 5.80 21.16 -11.75
N ARG A 115 5.10 21.34 -12.87
CA ARG A 115 5.12 22.60 -13.63
C ARG A 115 4.47 23.74 -12.84
N LEU A 116 3.34 23.49 -12.18
CA LEU A 116 2.60 24.52 -11.45
C LEU A 116 3.23 24.86 -10.11
N THR A 117 3.67 23.87 -9.34
CA THR A 117 4.10 24.06 -7.95
C THR A 117 5.62 24.23 -7.79
N GLY A 118 6.40 23.83 -8.80
CA GLY A 118 7.86 23.80 -8.68
C GLY A 118 8.42 22.62 -7.88
N ILE A 119 7.56 21.78 -7.31
CA ILE A 119 7.94 20.57 -6.57
C ILE A 119 8.68 19.61 -7.52
N GLY A 120 9.83 19.08 -7.09
CA GLY A 120 10.62 18.10 -7.85
C GLY A 120 11.21 18.63 -9.16
N ARG A 121 11.40 19.95 -9.30
CA ARG A 121 12.18 20.51 -10.41
C ARG A 121 13.68 20.24 -10.20
N PRO A 122 14.41 19.73 -11.21
CA PRO A 122 15.86 19.71 -11.15
C PRO A 122 16.36 21.16 -11.11
N TRP A 123 17.33 21.41 -10.23
CA TRP A 123 18.02 22.69 -10.06
C TRP A 123 18.78 23.10 -11.33
#